data_AF-A0A7S2GI15-F1
#
_entry.id   AF-A0A7S2GI15-F1
#
_cell.length_a   1.000
_cell.length_b   1.000
_cell.length_c   1.000
_cell.angle_alpha   90.00
_cell.angle_beta   90.00
_cell.angle_gamma   90.00
#
_symmetry.space_group_name_H-M   'P 1'
#
loop_
_entity.id
_entity.type
_entity.pdbx_description
1 polymer ?
#
loop_
_entity_poly.entity_id
_entity_poly.type
_entity_poly.pdbx_seq_one_letter_code
_entity_poly.pdbx_strand_id
1 'polypeptide(L)'
;RIRGFQGKDLTAPDSLLACPKHFAGYGGVTGGMDYNFLEISEAAMRDIHLPAFKASFEAGALTVMSAFNDIAGVPASGNRWLMTDVLRGEWGFQGFVVSDFTADKELIEHGYAADDKDAARKAFLAGVDMSMM
;
A
#
# COMPACT_ATOMS: atom_id res chain seq x y z
N ARG A 1 -5.43 13.15 -10.14
CA ARG A 1 -4.66 12.58 -11.26
C ARG A 1 -5.29 11.30 -11.81
N ILE A 2 -5.95 10.48 -10.98
CA ILE A 2 -6.62 9.22 -11.36
C ILE A 2 -7.47 9.35 -12.63
N ARG A 3 -8.47 10.24 -12.64
CA ARG A 3 -9.37 10.47 -13.80
C ARG A 3 -8.65 10.90 -15.08
N GLY A 4 -7.46 11.51 -14.97
CA GLY A 4 -6.67 11.92 -16.13
C GLY A 4 -5.99 10.74 -16.81
N PHE A 5 -5.49 9.77 -16.04
CA PHE A 5 -4.92 8.53 -16.58
C PHE A 5 -6.00 7.56 -17.07
N GLN A 6 -7.08 7.40 -16.30
CA GLN A 6 -8.08 6.35 -16.56
C GLN A 6 -9.18 6.74 -17.54
N GLY A 7 -9.30 8.04 -17.88
CA GLY A 7 -10.36 8.52 -18.76
C GLY A 7 -11.76 8.22 -18.22
N LYS A 8 -12.72 8.02 -19.14
CA LYS A 8 -14.10 7.60 -18.84
C LYS A 8 -14.31 6.10 -19.03
N ASP A 9 -13.41 5.44 -19.74
CA ASP A 9 -13.51 4.03 -20.14
C ASP A 9 -12.10 3.43 -20.13
N LEU A 10 -11.85 2.52 -19.19
CA LEU A 10 -10.55 1.85 -19.05
C LEU A 10 -10.23 0.91 -20.23
N THR A 11 -11.19 0.59 -21.09
CA THR A 11 -10.97 -0.22 -22.29
C THR A 11 -10.52 0.62 -23.50
N ALA A 12 -10.56 1.95 -23.39
CA ALA A 12 -10.12 2.84 -24.45
C ALA A 12 -8.58 2.75 -24.64
N PRO A 13 -8.08 2.86 -25.89
CA PRO A 13 -6.67 2.67 -26.21
C PRO A 13 -5.73 3.75 -25.67
N ASP A 14 -6.29 4.88 -25.20
CA ASP A 14 -5.57 6.01 -24.61
C ASP A 14 -5.72 6.08 -23.08
N SER A 15 -6.36 5.08 -22.47
CA SER A 15 -6.56 5.01 -21.02
C SER A 15 -5.56 4.06 -20.36
N LEU A 16 -5.08 4.46 -19.18
CA LEU A 16 -4.15 3.71 -18.35
C LEU A 16 -4.73 3.56 -16.95
N LEU A 17 -4.67 2.34 -16.41
CA LEU A 17 -5.07 2.09 -15.03
C LEU A 17 -4.08 2.75 -14.06
N ALA A 18 -4.58 3.63 -13.20
CA ALA A 18 -3.74 4.37 -12.27
C ALA A 18 -3.48 3.55 -11.00
N CYS A 19 -2.23 3.54 -10.54
CA CYS A 19 -1.80 2.91 -9.30
C CYS A 19 -1.26 3.98 -8.32
N PRO A 20 -2.09 4.52 -7.40
CA PRO A 20 -1.63 5.36 -6.30
C PRO A 20 -0.57 4.63 -5.48
N LYS A 21 0.46 5.38 -5.06
CA LYS A 21 1.59 4.84 -4.31
C LYS A 21 2.27 5.92 -3.45
N HIS A 22 3.01 5.57 -2.40
CA HIS A 22 3.17 4.23 -1.80
C HIS A 22 2.29 4.14 -0.55
N PHE A 23 1.42 3.14 -0.47
CA PHE A 23 0.40 3.01 0.58
C PHE A 23 0.98 2.28 1.80
N ALA A 24 1.23 2.94 2.93
CA ALA A 24 1.03 4.36 3.20
C ALA A 24 2.10 4.93 4.14
N GLY A 25 2.17 6.26 4.21
CA GLY A 25 3.05 6.95 5.18
C GLY A 25 4.50 7.09 4.72
N TYR A 26 4.86 6.60 3.52
CA TYR A 26 6.23 6.57 3.04
C TYR A 26 6.98 7.91 3.02
N GLY A 27 6.27 9.03 2.86
CA GLY A 27 6.89 10.37 2.93
C GLY A 27 7.17 10.87 4.36
N GLY A 28 6.66 10.19 5.39
CA GLY A 28 6.79 10.58 6.80
C GLY A 28 7.93 9.90 7.55
N VAL A 29 8.76 9.11 6.84
CA VAL A 29 9.80 8.27 7.43
C VAL A 29 10.79 9.06 8.29
N THR A 30 11.24 8.42 9.36
CA THR A 30 12.04 9.06 10.42
C THR A 30 13.35 9.60 9.86
N GLY A 31 13.63 10.88 10.17
CA GLY A 31 14.83 11.57 9.72
C GLY A 31 14.89 11.85 8.21
N GLY A 32 13.80 11.64 7.46
CA GLY A 32 13.78 11.83 6.00
C GLY A 32 14.68 10.85 5.26
N MET A 33 15.07 9.75 5.90
CA MET A 33 15.87 8.69 5.31
C MET A 33 14.94 7.74 4.56
N ASP A 34 15.21 7.57 3.27
CA ASP A 34 14.44 6.66 2.41
C ASP A 34 14.39 5.25 3.04
N TYR A 35 13.26 4.54 2.89
CA TYR A 35 12.99 3.21 3.47
C TYR A 35 12.91 3.12 5.01
N ASN A 36 13.21 4.18 5.76
CA ASN A 36 13.23 4.11 7.22
C ASN A 36 11.83 3.93 7.83
N PHE A 37 11.74 3.63 9.13
CA PHE A 37 10.48 3.42 9.83
C PHE A 37 9.67 4.71 10.01
N LEU A 38 8.34 4.57 10.13
CA LEU A 38 7.41 5.63 10.51
C LEU A 38 6.78 5.30 11.88
N GLU A 39 7.13 6.08 12.90
CA GLU A 39 6.46 6.03 14.20
C GLU A 39 5.34 7.07 14.22
N ILE A 40 4.08 6.62 14.25
CA ILE A 40 2.92 7.50 14.18
C ILE A 40 1.70 6.87 14.87
N SER A 41 0.86 7.70 15.48
CA SER A 41 -0.43 7.22 16.01
C SER A 41 -1.42 6.96 14.87
N GLU A 42 -2.35 6.03 15.09
CA GLU A 42 -3.41 5.75 14.11
C GLU A 42 -4.22 7.02 13.77
N ALA A 43 -4.52 7.87 14.75
CA ALA A 43 -5.24 9.12 14.52
C ALA A 43 -4.49 10.04 13.56
N ALA A 44 -3.19 10.26 13.80
CA ALA A 44 -2.36 11.09 12.91
C ALA A 44 -2.19 10.45 11.54
N MET A 45 -2.10 9.12 11.45
CA MET A 45 -2.05 8.41 10.18
C MET A 45 -3.31 8.68 9.35
N ARG A 46 -4.49 8.58 9.98
CA ARG A 46 -5.81 8.83 9.37
C ARG A 46 -5.99 10.28 8.93
N ASP A 47 -5.49 11.23 9.71
CA ASP A 47 -5.65 12.65 9.43
C ASP A 47 -4.66 13.18 8.38
N ILE A 48 -3.43 12.64 8.35
CA ILE A 48 -2.33 13.23 7.57
C ILE A 48 -2.03 12.41 6.31
N HIS A 49 -1.87 11.09 6.42
CA HIS A 49 -1.30 10.27 5.34
C HIS A 49 -2.35 9.54 4.50
N LEU A 50 -3.47 9.17 5.10
CA LEU A 50 -4.53 8.41 4.45
C LEU A 50 -5.49 9.21 3.54
N PRO A 51 -5.78 10.51 3.75
CA PRO A 51 -6.83 11.20 2.97
C PRO A 51 -6.60 11.23 1.47
N ALA A 52 -5.34 11.40 1.02
CA ALA A 52 -5.02 11.44 -0.40
C ALA A 52 -5.22 10.08 -1.11
N PHE A 53 -4.99 8.97 -0.40
CA PHE A 53 -5.26 7.63 -0.93
C PHE A 53 -6.76 7.37 -1.02
N LYS A 54 -7.51 7.71 0.05
CA LYS A 54 -8.98 7.60 0.04
C LYS A 54 -9.59 8.37 -1.14
N ALA A 55 -9.16 9.61 -1.35
CA ALA A 55 -9.59 10.43 -2.49
C ALA A 55 -9.21 9.82 -3.85
N SER A 56 -8.11 9.05 -3.92
CA SER A 56 -7.70 8.35 -5.14
C SER A 56 -8.63 7.17 -5.45
N PHE A 57 -9.06 6.42 -4.43
CA PHE A 57 -10.03 5.33 -4.58
C PHE A 57 -11.42 5.86 -4.93
N GLU A 58 -11.88 6.93 -4.27
CA GLU A 58 -13.12 7.64 -4.61
C GLU A 58 -13.09 8.23 -6.04
N ALA A 59 -11.90 8.53 -6.56
CA ALA A 59 -11.70 8.96 -7.93
C ALA A 59 -11.65 7.80 -8.95
N GLY A 60 -11.76 6.55 -8.50
CA GLY A 60 -11.88 5.35 -9.33
C GLY A 60 -10.61 4.54 -9.50
N ALA A 61 -9.56 4.75 -8.68
CA ALA A 61 -8.37 3.90 -8.74
C ALA A 61 -8.75 2.44 -8.41
N LEU A 62 -8.30 1.49 -9.23
CA LEU A 62 -8.55 0.05 -9.04
C LEU A 62 -7.30 -0.75 -8.68
N THR A 63 -6.18 -0.06 -8.47
CA THR A 63 -4.95 -0.66 -7.92
C THR A 63 -4.36 0.26 -6.85
N VAL A 64 -3.47 -0.28 -6.04
CA VAL A 64 -2.62 0.47 -5.11
C VAL A 64 -1.31 -0.28 -4.90
N MET A 65 -0.21 0.45 -4.76
CA MET A 65 1.09 -0.15 -4.45
C MET A 65 1.40 0.03 -2.97
N SER A 66 1.82 -1.04 -2.29
CA SER A 66 2.26 -0.98 -0.88
C SER A 66 3.50 -0.07 -0.72
N ALA A 67 3.80 0.30 0.52
CA ALA A 67 5.03 1.02 0.86
C ALA A 67 6.10 0.08 1.42
N PHE A 68 7.34 0.52 1.38
CA PHE A 68 8.47 -0.19 1.97
C PHE A 68 8.52 -0.07 3.49
N ASN A 69 8.20 1.11 4.04
CA ASN A 69 8.40 1.39 5.46
C ASN A 69 7.52 0.51 6.36
N ASP A 70 7.99 0.28 7.59
CA ASP A 70 7.11 -0.12 8.68
C ASP A 70 6.38 1.09 9.28
N ILE A 71 5.19 0.80 9.82
CA ILE A 71 4.30 1.76 10.45
C ILE A 71 4.09 1.25 11.88
N ALA A 72 4.70 1.92 12.85
CA ALA A 72 4.73 1.50 14.25
C ALA A 72 5.13 0.01 14.42
N GLY A 73 6.18 -0.42 13.70
CA GLY A 73 6.75 -1.77 13.79
C GLY A 73 6.12 -2.83 12.90
N VAL A 74 5.16 -2.48 12.03
CA VAL A 74 4.57 -3.42 11.06
C VAL A 74 4.79 -2.95 9.63
N PRO A 75 5.61 -3.65 8.80
CA PRO A 75 5.83 -3.32 7.39
C PRO A 75 4.53 -3.21 6.61
N ALA A 76 4.38 -2.19 5.76
CA ALA A 76 3.10 -1.94 5.07
C ALA A 76 2.64 -3.14 4.22
N SER A 77 3.55 -3.82 3.52
CA SER A 77 3.25 -5.05 2.75
C SER A 77 2.76 -6.23 3.62
N GLY A 78 3.06 -6.23 4.92
CA GLY A 78 2.59 -7.22 5.89
C GLY A 78 1.49 -6.71 6.84
N ASN A 79 1.00 -5.48 6.64
CA ASN A 79 0.12 -4.81 7.59
C ASN A 79 -1.37 -5.08 7.27
N ARG A 80 -1.95 -6.08 7.95
CA ARG A 80 -3.36 -6.45 7.78
C ARG A 80 -4.35 -5.33 8.16
N TRP A 81 -4.03 -4.56 9.20
CA TRP A 81 -4.87 -3.42 9.59
C TRP A 81 -4.98 -2.41 8.43
N LEU A 82 -3.85 -2.08 7.81
CA LEU A 82 -3.82 -1.13 6.69
C LEU A 82 -4.47 -1.70 5.43
N MET A 83 -4.05 -2.89 5.00
CA MET A 83 -4.37 -3.46 3.69
C MET A 83 -5.74 -4.15 3.63
N THR A 84 -6.22 -4.67 4.76
CA THR A 84 -7.52 -5.34 4.83
C THR A 84 -8.52 -4.52 5.62
N ASP A 85 -8.24 -4.18 6.88
CA ASP A 85 -9.27 -3.60 7.75
C ASP A 85 -9.65 -2.17 7.30
N VAL A 86 -8.65 -1.31 7.05
CA VAL A 86 -8.89 0.05 6.55
C VAL A 86 -9.24 0.04 5.06
N LEU A 87 -8.34 -0.45 4.20
CA LEU A 87 -8.49 -0.34 2.76
C LEU A 87 -9.73 -1.06 2.22
N ARG A 88 -9.97 -2.30 2.65
CA ARG A 88 -11.09 -3.12 2.13
C ARG A 88 -12.30 -3.07 3.05
N GLY A 89 -12.11 -3.16 4.36
CA GLY A 89 -13.19 -3.17 5.34
C GLY A 89 -13.88 -1.81 5.44
N GLU A 90 -13.15 -0.77 5.81
CA GLU A 90 -13.71 0.57 6.02
C GLU A 90 -13.99 1.31 4.71
N TRP A 91 -13.07 1.25 3.73
CA TRP A 91 -13.20 2.03 2.49
C TRP A 91 -13.82 1.26 1.34
N GLY A 92 -14.02 -0.05 1.48
CA GLY A 92 -14.68 -0.86 0.46
C GLY A 92 -13.89 -0.98 -0.84
N PHE A 93 -12.56 -0.83 -0.83
CA PHE A 93 -11.74 -0.94 -2.04
C PHE A 93 -11.90 -2.32 -2.70
N GLN A 94 -12.32 -2.33 -3.98
CA GLN A 94 -12.60 -3.54 -4.77
C GLN A 94 -11.50 -3.88 -5.78
N GLY A 95 -10.42 -3.10 -5.80
CA GLY A 95 -9.28 -3.33 -6.67
C GLY A 95 -8.28 -4.34 -6.10
N PHE A 96 -7.07 -4.36 -6.67
CA PHE A 96 -5.99 -5.21 -6.18
C PHE A 96 -4.79 -4.41 -5.68
N VAL A 97 -4.07 -4.99 -4.71
CA VAL A 97 -2.86 -4.43 -4.11
C VAL A 97 -1.64 -5.11 -4.76
N VAL A 98 -0.75 -4.31 -5.31
CA VAL A 98 0.57 -4.76 -5.77
C VAL A 98 1.60 -4.42 -4.70
N SER A 99 2.55 -5.32 -4.44
CA SER A 99 3.70 -4.95 -3.61
C SER A 99 4.53 -3.89 -4.34
N ASP A 100 5.23 -3.03 -3.60
CA ASP A 100 6.38 -2.36 -4.23
C ASP A 100 7.45 -3.40 -4.58
N PHE A 101 8.48 -2.97 -5.31
CA PHE A 101 9.55 -3.82 -5.79
C PHE A 101 10.16 -4.64 -4.64
N THR A 102 9.96 -5.95 -4.64
CA THR A 102 10.39 -6.89 -3.58
C THR A 102 9.92 -6.59 -2.15
N ALA A 103 8.98 -5.67 -1.95
CA ALA A 103 8.56 -5.23 -0.61
C ALA A 103 7.84 -6.32 0.21
N ASP A 104 7.29 -7.34 -0.45
CA ASP A 104 6.76 -8.55 0.18
C ASP A 104 7.88 -9.49 0.67
N LYS A 105 8.97 -9.61 -0.09
CA LYS A 105 10.16 -10.37 0.31
C LYS A 105 10.97 -9.66 1.40
N GLU A 106 11.06 -8.34 1.34
CA GLU A 106 11.77 -7.51 2.32
C GLU A 106 11.16 -7.57 3.73
N LEU A 107 9.99 -8.20 3.91
CA LEU A 107 9.49 -8.59 5.23
C LEU A 107 10.51 -9.39 6.05
N ILE A 108 11.40 -10.14 5.39
CA ILE A 108 12.52 -10.84 6.05
C ILE A 108 13.53 -9.84 6.63
N GLU A 109 13.85 -8.80 5.85
CA GLU A 109 14.88 -7.81 6.19
C GLU A 109 14.38 -6.84 7.27
N HIS A 110 13.07 -6.60 7.30
CA HIS A 110 12.39 -5.96 8.43
C HIS A 110 12.36 -6.83 9.70
N GLY A 111 12.81 -8.09 9.66
CA GLY A 111 12.68 -9.04 10.75
C GLY A 111 11.23 -9.46 11.03
N TYR A 112 10.31 -9.16 10.12
CA TYR A 112 8.89 -9.45 10.26
C TYR A 112 8.54 -10.85 9.75
N ALA A 113 9.34 -11.46 8.87
CA ALA A 113 9.19 -12.83 8.38
C ALA A 113 10.47 -13.65 8.58
N ALA A 114 10.32 -14.98 8.74
CA ALA A 114 11.47 -15.87 8.98
C ALA A 114 12.19 -16.29 7.69
N ASP A 115 11.46 -16.42 6.59
CA ASP A 115 11.94 -16.89 5.29
C ASP A 115 10.96 -16.48 4.17
N ASP A 116 11.29 -16.79 2.91
CA ASP A 116 10.47 -16.47 1.73
C ASP A 116 9.04 -17.03 1.84
N LYS A 117 8.86 -18.21 2.45
CA LYS A 117 7.54 -18.84 2.59
C LYS A 117 6.68 -18.08 3.61
N ASP A 118 7.26 -17.70 4.74
CA ASP A 118 6.55 -16.91 5.75
C ASP A 118 6.28 -15.48 5.25
N ALA A 119 7.19 -14.89 4.48
CA ALA A 119 7.04 -13.58 3.85
C ALA A 119 5.84 -13.57 2.88
N ALA A 120 5.83 -14.50 1.92
CA ALA A 120 4.72 -14.65 0.98
C ALA A 120 3.37 -14.89 1.70
N ARG A 121 3.37 -15.74 2.73
CA ARG A 121 2.17 -16.02 3.54
C ARG A 121 1.67 -14.75 4.25
N LYS A 122 2.56 -13.99 4.88
CA LYS A 122 2.19 -12.78 5.63
C LYS A 122 1.68 -11.68 4.70
N ALA A 123 2.36 -11.43 3.58
CA ALA A 123 1.93 -10.44 2.60
C ALA A 123 0.54 -10.79 2.02
N PHE A 124 0.35 -12.04 1.60
CA PHE A 124 -0.93 -12.51 1.07
C PHE A 124 -2.07 -12.39 2.11
N LEU A 125 -1.85 -12.82 3.34
CA LEU A 125 -2.86 -12.74 4.41
C LEU A 125 -3.13 -11.30 4.88
N ALA A 126 -2.17 -10.38 4.71
CA ALA A 126 -2.37 -8.97 4.99
C ALA A 126 -3.28 -8.31 3.95
N GLY A 127 -3.21 -8.74 2.69
CA GLY A 127 -4.07 -8.27 1.60
C GLY A 127 -3.34 -7.85 0.32
N VAL A 128 -2.06 -8.21 0.18
CA VAL A 128 -1.30 -8.05 -1.08
C VAL A 128 -1.72 -9.14 -2.07
N ASP A 129 -2.10 -8.73 -3.29
CA ASP A 129 -2.63 -9.64 -4.32
C ASP A 129 -1.60 -9.99 -5.41
N MET A 130 -0.66 -9.07 -5.68
CA MET A 130 0.36 -9.21 -6.72
C MET A 130 1.74 -8.92 -6.14
N SER A 131 2.66 -9.88 -6.28
CA SER A 131 4.09 -9.70 -5.96
C SER A 131 4.82 -9.06 -7.14
N MET A 132 5.60 -8.02 -6.86
CA MET A 132 6.48 -7.34 -7.83
C MET A 132 7.94 -7.71 -7.54
N MET A 133 8.65 -8.22 -8.55
CA MET A 133 10.06 -8.58 -8.51
C MET A 133 10.87 -7.89 -9.62
#